data_AF-A0A0D8JEJ0-F1
#
_entry.id   AF-A0A0D8JEJ0-F1
#
_cell.length_a   1.000
_cell.length_b   1.000
_cell.length_c   1.000
_cell.angle_alpha   90.00
_cell.angle_beta   90.00
_cell.angle_gamma   90.00
#
_symmetry.space_group_name_H-M   'P 1'
#
loop_
_entity.id
_entity.type
_entity.pdbx_description
1 polymer ?
#
loop_
_entity_poly.entity_id
_entity_poly.type
_entity_poly.pdbx_seq_one_letter_code
_entity_poly.pdbx_strand_id
1 'polypeptide(L)'
;MKQILIFLILVIPTFLNAQEYTQSISTIREAIEAHEKAVHIFHDWQRDPFITLAPDGNYYLTMTQHGETIDERKCINWGAPLYKSNDLADWKFAGYYYDISKDAGNYNDYLKRWEERKSQKGLTDPLKLWAPEIHFINGKWHVLHTSNSGLGNFATTQGEELEGPYSGWNEKFAQQHDPTLFQDDDGSVWLVSRCTQIQKLNKELTAFEGEPINIGPSNRKMGHEGAYIIKFENKYILFGTAWSTDTMRHGTYNLYYCTSDKLEGPYNERKFAGRFLGHGTPFKDKEGRWWCTAFYNANMPTLEPGDAQNKNLSDTAYTINKQGLTLVPLDIKKVNGDIVVTAKDEAYRYPGKEEVQQF
;
A
#
# COMPACT_ATOMS: atom_id res chain seq x y z
N MET A 1 51.93 -17.57 43.07
CA MET A 1 51.05 -16.45 42.65
C MET A 1 50.32 -16.88 41.39
N LYS A 2 49.03 -17.24 41.50
CA LYS A 2 48.19 -17.51 40.32
C LYS A 2 47.49 -16.20 39.94
N GLN A 3 47.86 -15.61 38.81
CA GLN A 3 47.15 -14.48 38.23
C GLN A 3 45.79 -14.97 37.73
N ILE A 4 44.72 -14.41 38.29
CA ILE A 4 43.36 -14.58 37.78
C ILE A 4 43.21 -13.60 36.62
N LEU A 5 43.13 -14.13 35.40
CA LEU A 5 42.81 -13.35 34.21
C LEU A 5 41.30 -13.16 34.17
N ILE A 6 40.82 -11.97 34.56
CA ILE A 6 39.41 -11.59 34.41
C ILE A 6 39.21 -11.21 32.94
N PHE A 7 38.53 -12.08 32.19
CA PHE A 7 37.99 -11.71 30.88
C PHE A 7 36.78 -10.79 31.11
N LEU A 8 36.96 -9.49 30.90
CA LEU A 8 35.84 -8.58 30.67
C LEU A 8 35.23 -8.95 29.31
N ILE A 9 34.10 -9.65 29.33
CA ILE A 9 33.24 -9.77 28.16
C ILE A 9 32.61 -8.40 27.96
N LEU A 10 33.18 -7.61 27.06
CA LEU A 10 32.55 -6.41 26.55
C LEU A 10 31.36 -6.88 25.71
N VAL A 11 30.16 -6.85 26.29
CA VAL A 11 28.92 -7.01 25.52
C VAL A 11 28.79 -5.74 24.69
N ILE A 12 29.29 -5.78 23.46
CA ILE A 12 28.95 -4.78 22.45
C ILE A 12 27.44 -4.93 22.23
N PRO A 13 26.62 -3.89 22.48
CA PRO A 13 25.21 -3.97 22.14
C PRO A 13 25.15 -4.25 20.64
N THR A 14 24.57 -5.39 20.27
CA THR A 14 24.19 -5.69 18.90
C THR A 14 23.34 -4.52 18.43
N PHE A 15 23.86 -3.73 17.50
CA PHE A 15 23.11 -2.69 16.84
C PHE A 15 21.80 -3.33 16.36
N LEU A 16 20.66 -2.88 16.89
CA LEU A 16 19.37 -3.14 16.25
C LEU A 16 19.58 -2.79 14.77
N ASN A 17 19.37 -3.75 13.86
CA ASN A 17 19.58 -3.58 12.43
C ASN A 17 18.93 -2.28 11.97
N ALA A 18 19.75 -1.25 11.78
CA ALA A 18 19.28 0.05 11.34
C ALA A 18 18.71 -0.11 9.94
N GLN A 19 17.61 0.60 9.66
CA GLN A 19 17.05 0.66 8.31
C GLN A 19 18.17 0.96 7.31
N GLU A 20 18.29 0.14 6.27
CA GLU A 20 19.32 0.33 5.26
C GLU A 20 18.90 1.44 4.30
N TYR A 21 19.65 2.54 4.29
CA TYR A 21 19.47 3.63 3.35
C TYR A 21 20.51 3.55 2.25
N THR A 22 20.06 3.70 0.99
CA THR A 22 20.97 3.69 -0.17
C THR A 22 21.68 5.03 -0.37
N GLN A 23 21.23 6.09 0.32
CA GLN A 23 21.75 7.45 0.27
C GLN A 23 21.70 8.06 1.67
N SER A 24 22.41 9.17 1.88
CA SER A 24 22.31 9.88 3.16
C SER A 24 20.90 10.44 3.38
N ILE A 25 20.42 10.46 4.62
CA ILE A 25 19.10 11.03 4.97
C ILE A 25 19.00 12.50 4.54
N SER A 26 20.10 13.27 4.61
CA SER A 26 20.12 14.66 4.11
C SER A 26 19.87 14.73 2.60
N THR A 27 20.50 13.86 1.80
CA THR A 27 20.27 13.80 0.35
C THR A 27 18.82 13.41 0.03
N ILE A 28 18.25 12.46 0.78
CA ILE A 28 16.84 12.06 0.62
C ILE A 28 15.92 13.24 0.94
N ARG A 29 16.20 13.98 2.03
CA ARG A 29 15.42 15.15 2.43
C ARG A 29 15.46 16.26 1.38
N GLU A 30 16.64 16.56 0.83
CA GLU A 30 16.79 17.52 -0.27
C GLU A 30 15.98 17.10 -1.52
N ALA A 31 15.96 15.80 -1.85
CA ALA A 31 15.19 15.29 -2.98
C ALA A 31 13.66 15.35 -2.73
N ILE A 32 13.21 15.09 -1.50
CA ILE A 32 11.80 15.27 -1.09
C ILE A 32 11.40 16.74 -1.13
N GLU A 33 12.26 17.64 -0.65
CA GLU A 33 12.02 19.09 -0.70
C GLU A 33 11.92 19.57 -2.15
N ALA A 34 12.78 19.09 -3.05
CA ALA A 34 12.73 19.42 -4.47
C ALA A 34 11.43 18.95 -5.15
N HIS A 35 10.88 17.79 -4.76
CA HIS A 35 9.61 17.25 -5.30
C HIS A 35 9.58 17.16 -6.85
N GLU A 36 10.72 16.92 -7.50
CA GLU A 36 10.81 16.88 -8.98
C GLU A 36 10.94 15.46 -9.54
N LYS A 37 11.59 14.55 -8.79
CA LYS A 37 11.95 13.20 -9.24
C LYS A 37 11.53 12.15 -8.21
N ALA A 38 11.40 10.91 -8.67
CA ALA A 38 11.17 9.78 -7.77
C ALA A 38 12.35 9.64 -6.78
N VAL A 39 12.04 9.42 -5.51
CA VAL A 39 13.03 9.30 -4.44
C VAL A 39 12.95 7.90 -3.85
N HIS A 40 14.01 7.11 -4.04
CA HIS A 40 14.16 5.85 -3.32
C HIS A 40 14.64 6.15 -1.89
N ILE A 41 13.82 5.78 -0.91
CA ILE A 41 14.01 6.17 0.50
C ILE A 41 14.93 5.17 1.19
N PHE A 42 14.48 3.93 1.37
CA PHE A 42 15.22 2.88 2.07
C PHE A 42 15.03 1.53 1.41
N HIS A 43 15.93 0.60 1.71
CA HIS A 43 15.90 -0.78 1.28
C HIS A 43 15.28 -1.69 2.36
N ASP A 44 14.15 -2.30 2.03
CA ASP A 44 13.57 -3.43 2.77
C ASP A 44 12.73 -4.26 1.80
N TRP A 45 12.58 -5.56 2.06
CA TRP A 45 11.62 -6.33 1.28
C TRP A 45 10.22 -5.85 1.62
N GLN A 46 9.46 -5.38 0.63
CA GLN A 46 8.11 -4.87 0.81
C GLN A 46 7.28 -4.93 -0.46
N ARG A 47 5.97 -4.97 -0.26
CA ARG A 47 4.94 -4.75 -1.28
C ARG A 47 3.76 -3.96 -0.69
N ASP A 48 2.93 -3.40 -1.57
CA ASP A 48 1.67 -2.76 -1.21
C ASP A 48 1.81 -1.68 -0.10
N PRO A 49 2.75 -0.71 -0.26
CA PRO A 49 2.98 0.33 0.75
C PRO A 49 1.84 1.36 0.80
N PHE A 50 1.40 1.64 2.01
CA PHE A 50 0.40 2.66 2.32
C PHE A 50 0.96 3.67 3.33
N ILE A 51 0.84 4.96 3.00
CA ILE A 51 1.29 6.05 3.88
C ILE A 51 0.11 6.91 4.29
N THR A 52 0.00 7.17 5.58
CA THR A 52 -0.95 8.14 6.14
C THR A 52 -0.24 9.18 6.99
N LEU A 53 -0.69 10.43 6.92
CA LEU A 53 -0.28 11.50 7.84
C LEU A 53 -1.26 11.52 9.01
N ALA A 54 -0.76 11.22 10.19
CA ALA A 54 -1.56 11.16 11.41
C ALA A 54 -1.76 12.53 12.07
N PRO A 55 -2.75 12.67 12.96
CA PRO A 55 -2.97 13.91 13.72
C PRO A 55 -1.80 14.31 14.63
N ASP A 56 -0.96 13.36 15.04
CA ASP A 56 0.25 13.63 15.83
C ASP A 56 1.38 14.29 15.00
N GLY A 57 1.12 14.54 13.71
CA GLY A 57 2.05 15.16 12.78
C GLY A 57 3.08 14.20 12.19
N ASN A 58 2.98 12.90 12.41
CA ASN A 58 3.90 11.92 11.81
C ASN A 58 3.26 11.17 10.64
N TYR A 59 4.09 10.79 9.70
CA TYR A 59 3.77 9.80 8.69
C TYR A 59 3.93 8.41 9.26
N TYR A 60 2.96 7.56 8.95
CA TYR A 60 3.01 6.14 9.24
C TYR A 60 2.95 5.36 7.93
N LEU A 61 3.83 4.37 7.81
CA LEU A 61 3.91 3.46 6.68
C LEU A 61 3.55 2.05 7.14
N THR A 62 2.62 1.44 6.42
CA THR A 62 2.30 0.02 6.48
C THR A 62 2.57 -0.62 5.13
N MET A 63 2.92 -1.91 5.13
CA MET A 63 3.24 -2.64 3.90
C MET A 63 3.17 -4.16 4.10
N THR A 64 2.98 -4.90 3.01
CA THR A 64 3.17 -6.35 2.98
C THR A 64 4.66 -6.65 3.09
N GLN A 65 5.08 -7.38 4.11
CA GLN A 65 6.46 -7.87 4.24
C GLN A 65 6.53 -9.39 3.98
N HIS A 66 7.69 -9.92 3.61
CA HIS A 66 7.94 -11.35 3.51
C HIS A 66 9.08 -11.66 4.46
N GLY A 67 8.78 -12.46 5.48
CA GLY A 67 9.79 -13.22 6.21
C GLY A 67 9.67 -14.69 5.81
N GLU A 68 10.67 -15.23 5.13
CA GLU A 68 10.82 -16.69 4.95
C GLU A 68 11.60 -17.34 6.11
N THR A 69 12.29 -16.54 6.92
CA THR A 69 13.07 -16.98 8.09
C THR A 69 12.86 -16.09 9.31
N ILE A 70 13.10 -16.66 10.49
CA ILE A 70 13.28 -15.94 11.77
C ILE A 70 14.51 -15.03 11.63
N ASP A 71 14.30 -13.77 11.29
CA ASP A 71 15.20 -12.71 11.74
C ASP A 71 14.74 -12.25 13.14
N GLU A 72 15.62 -11.62 13.90
CA GLU A 72 15.39 -11.04 15.24
C GLU A 72 14.20 -10.04 15.27
N ARG A 73 13.73 -9.58 14.10
CA ARG A 73 12.49 -8.82 13.86
C ARG A 73 11.21 -9.68 13.80
N LYS A 74 11.21 -10.88 14.39
CA LYS A 74 10.10 -11.87 14.52
C LYS A 74 8.70 -11.47 14.00
N CYS A 75 8.33 -11.90 12.80
CA CYS A 75 7.00 -12.42 12.50
C CYS A 75 7.04 -13.37 11.29
N ILE A 76 6.55 -14.61 11.41
CA ILE A 76 6.04 -15.36 10.25
C ILE A 76 4.94 -14.48 9.70
N ASN A 77 4.98 -14.04 8.44
CA ASN A 77 4.15 -12.99 7.78
C ASN A 77 2.65 -12.90 8.19
N TRP A 78 2.37 -12.72 9.47
CA TRP A 78 1.10 -12.63 10.16
C TRP A 78 0.97 -11.23 10.73
N GLY A 79 2.11 -10.57 10.95
CA GLY A 79 2.27 -9.24 11.50
C GLY A 79 2.35 -8.17 10.41
N ALA A 80 1.68 -7.05 10.63
CA ALA A 80 1.81 -5.85 9.82
C ALA A 80 2.87 -4.92 10.45
N PRO A 81 4.00 -4.65 9.76
CA PRO A 81 5.02 -3.74 10.26
C PRO A 81 4.54 -2.29 10.19
N LEU A 82 5.00 -1.48 11.14
CA LEU A 82 4.76 -0.05 11.18
C LEU A 82 6.10 0.69 11.14
N TYR A 83 6.23 1.64 10.23
CA TYR A 83 7.32 2.60 10.24
C TYR A 83 6.76 4.00 10.48
N LYS A 84 7.53 4.83 11.17
CA LYS A 84 7.19 6.21 11.52
C LYS A 84 8.24 7.16 10.96
N SER A 85 7.80 8.29 10.39
CA SER A 85 8.68 9.37 9.95
C SER A 85 8.04 10.73 10.21
N ASN A 86 8.86 11.75 10.48
CA ASN A 86 8.39 13.13 10.58
C ASN A 86 8.52 13.89 9.25
N ASP A 87 9.42 13.47 8.37
CA ASP A 87 9.86 14.25 7.20
C ASP A 87 9.88 13.46 5.89
N LEU A 88 9.32 12.24 5.87
CA LEU A 88 9.36 11.27 4.76
C LEU A 88 10.77 10.77 4.39
N ALA A 89 11.83 11.33 4.97
CA ALA A 89 13.21 11.00 4.67
C ALA A 89 13.78 10.00 5.67
N ASP A 90 13.58 10.23 6.97
CA ASP A 90 14.04 9.34 8.03
C ASP A 90 12.88 8.53 8.62
N TRP A 91 12.86 7.24 8.31
CA TRP A 91 11.90 6.26 8.77
C TRP A 91 12.51 5.37 9.87
N LYS A 92 11.74 5.18 10.94
CA LYS A 92 12.06 4.28 12.05
C LYS A 92 11.02 3.18 12.13
N PHE A 93 11.47 1.94 12.21
CA PHE A 93 10.60 0.82 12.55
C PHE A 93 10.04 1.02 13.97
N ALA A 94 8.72 1.06 14.08
CA ALA A 94 8.00 1.31 15.33
C ALA A 94 7.51 0.01 15.98
N GLY A 95 7.45 -1.09 15.24
CA GLY A 95 6.98 -2.39 15.71
C GLY A 95 6.00 -3.06 14.75
N TYR A 96 5.45 -4.20 15.16
CA TYR A 96 4.28 -4.78 14.52
C TYR A 96 3.05 -4.36 15.31
N TYR A 97 2.13 -3.67 14.65
CA TYR A 97 0.95 -3.14 15.33
C TYR A 97 -0.19 -4.15 15.36
N TYR A 98 -0.26 -5.06 14.38
CA TYR A 98 -1.29 -6.09 14.30
C TYR A 98 -0.67 -7.42 13.87
N ASP A 99 -1.10 -8.53 14.46
CA ASP A 99 -0.67 -9.90 14.16
C ASP A 99 -1.88 -10.84 14.08
N ILE A 100 -2.13 -11.45 12.91
CA ILE A 100 -3.27 -12.35 12.68
C ILE A 100 -3.37 -13.46 13.75
N SER A 101 -2.25 -13.97 14.26
CA SER A 101 -2.26 -15.07 15.24
C SER A 101 -2.57 -14.64 16.67
N LYS A 102 -2.43 -13.34 16.97
CA LYS A 102 -2.60 -12.79 18.32
C LYS A 102 -3.86 -11.93 18.44
N ASP A 103 -4.11 -11.12 17.42
CA ASP A 103 -5.08 -10.03 17.45
C ASP A 103 -6.39 -10.38 16.73
N ALA A 104 -6.36 -11.31 15.76
CA ALA A 104 -7.58 -11.70 15.06
C ALA A 104 -8.46 -12.58 15.95
N GLY A 105 -9.65 -12.07 16.31
CA GLY A 105 -10.65 -12.84 17.06
C GLY A 105 -11.14 -14.12 16.36
N ASN A 106 -10.95 -14.21 15.04
CA ASN A 106 -11.33 -15.34 14.18
C ASN A 106 -10.12 -16.05 13.54
N TYR A 107 -8.97 -16.10 14.24
CA TYR A 107 -7.76 -16.75 13.74
C TYR A 107 -7.97 -18.18 13.18
N ASN A 108 -8.82 -18.99 13.83
CA ASN A 108 -9.12 -20.36 13.37
C ASN A 108 -9.77 -20.40 11.98
N ASP A 109 -10.55 -19.38 11.60
CA ASP A 109 -11.15 -19.29 10.27
C ASP A 109 -10.08 -18.98 9.22
N TYR A 110 -9.11 -18.10 9.54
CA TYR A 110 -7.97 -17.85 8.67
C TYR A 110 -7.19 -19.14 8.38
N LEU A 111 -6.90 -19.93 9.42
CA LEU A 111 -6.20 -21.21 9.27
C LEU A 111 -7.00 -22.21 8.43
N LYS A 112 -8.29 -22.39 8.73
CA LYS A 112 -9.16 -23.30 7.99
C LYS A 112 -9.22 -22.93 6.51
N ARG A 113 -9.48 -21.66 6.20
CA ARG A 113 -9.56 -21.15 4.82
C ARG A 113 -8.24 -21.24 4.09
N TRP A 114 -7.13 -20.97 4.78
CA TRP A 114 -5.79 -21.13 4.21
C TRP A 114 -5.51 -22.59 3.86
N GLU A 115 -5.77 -23.56 4.73
CA GLU A 115 -5.57 -24.99 4.43
C GLU A 115 -6.46 -25.47 3.28
N GLU A 116 -7.72 -25.05 3.22
CA GLU A 116 -8.62 -25.32 2.09
C GLU A 116 -8.04 -24.80 0.78
N ARG A 117 -7.58 -23.55 0.75
CA ARG A 117 -7.00 -22.93 -0.45
C ARG A 117 -5.64 -23.51 -0.81
N LYS A 118 -4.84 -23.89 0.18
CA LYS A 118 -3.56 -24.56 0.01
C LYS A 118 -3.75 -25.88 -0.73
N SER A 119 -4.74 -26.67 -0.31
CA SER A 119 -5.11 -27.92 -0.98
C SER A 119 -5.65 -27.69 -2.40
N GLN A 120 -6.54 -26.71 -2.58
CA GLN A 120 -7.21 -26.47 -3.87
C GLN A 120 -6.30 -25.81 -4.94
N LYS A 121 -5.41 -24.91 -4.51
CA LYS A 121 -4.59 -24.07 -5.40
C LYS A 121 -3.10 -24.44 -5.37
N GLY A 122 -2.71 -25.45 -4.59
CA GLY A 122 -1.31 -25.85 -4.42
C GLY A 122 -0.45 -24.73 -3.83
N LEU A 123 -0.99 -23.93 -2.90
CA LEU A 123 -0.20 -22.88 -2.24
C LEU A 123 0.94 -23.53 -1.45
N THR A 124 2.15 -23.01 -1.59
CA THR A 124 3.33 -23.46 -0.83
C THR A 124 3.63 -22.55 0.36
N ASP A 125 3.12 -21.32 0.30
CA ASP A 125 3.35 -20.29 1.30
C ASP A 125 2.56 -20.53 2.59
N PRO A 126 3.10 -20.14 3.76
CA PRO A 126 2.35 -20.11 5.02
C PRO A 126 1.16 -19.14 4.92
N LEU A 127 0.28 -19.12 5.91
CA LEU A 127 -0.71 -18.04 6.05
C LEU A 127 0.02 -16.68 6.04
N LYS A 128 -0.45 -15.74 5.23
CA LYS A 128 0.16 -14.42 5.01
C LYS A 128 -0.87 -13.29 5.22
N LEU A 129 -0.45 -12.20 5.85
CA LEU A 129 -1.11 -10.90 5.84
C LEU A 129 -0.66 -10.12 4.60
N TRP A 130 -1.59 -9.50 3.88
CA TRP A 130 -1.35 -8.73 2.66
C TRP A 130 -2.07 -7.38 2.68
N ALA A 131 -1.47 -6.39 2.02
CA ALA A 131 -1.95 -5.02 1.86
C ALA A 131 -2.50 -4.41 3.17
N PRO A 132 -1.70 -4.35 4.25
CA PRO A 132 -2.12 -3.68 5.47
C PRO A 132 -2.23 -2.17 5.26
N GLU A 133 -3.32 -1.60 5.77
CA GLU A 133 -3.53 -0.16 5.85
C GLU A 133 -3.99 0.24 7.25
N ILE A 134 -3.74 1.50 7.61
CA ILE A 134 -4.24 2.13 8.83
C ILE A 134 -4.89 3.47 8.53
N HIS A 135 -6.06 3.70 9.11
CA HIS A 135 -6.83 4.92 8.92
C HIS A 135 -7.21 5.50 10.28
N PHE A 136 -6.94 6.79 10.51
CA PHE A 136 -7.36 7.46 11.75
C PHE A 136 -8.69 8.18 11.53
N ILE A 137 -9.77 7.67 12.10
CA ILE A 137 -11.12 8.22 11.93
C ILE A 137 -11.79 8.26 13.30
N ASN A 138 -12.47 9.36 13.63
CA ASN A 138 -13.23 9.52 14.88
C ASN A 138 -12.43 9.22 16.16
N GLY A 139 -11.16 9.64 16.21
CA GLY A 139 -10.29 9.47 17.39
C GLY A 139 -9.75 8.06 17.59
N LYS A 140 -9.84 7.20 16.57
CA LYS A 140 -9.42 5.80 16.63
C LYS A 140 -8.68 5.39 15.36
N TRP A 141 -7.81 4.40 15.50
CA TRP A 141 -7.18 3.75 14.37
C TRP A 141 -8.01 2.56 13.90
N HIS A 142 -8.17 2.45 12.59
CA HIS A 142 -8.78 1.33 11.91
C HIS A 142 -7.72 0.61 11.08
N VAL A 143 -7.54 -0.68 11.38
CA VAL A 143 -6.57 -1.57 10.74
C VAL A 143 -7.28 -2.45 9.73
N LEU A 144 -6.89 -2.33 8.46
CA LEU A 144 -7.41 -3.15 7.38
C LEU A 144 -6.29 -3.98 6.79
N HIS A 145 -6.62 -5.19 6.35
CA HIS A 145 -5.73 -6.02 5.54
C HIS A 145 -6.53 -7.09 4.80
N THR A 146 -5.91 -7.74 3.83
CA THR A 146 -6.37 -9.03 3.29
C THR A 146 -5.37 -10.14 3.61
N SER A 147 -5.64 -11.36 3.16
CA SER A 147 -4.80 -12.52 3.41
C SER A 147 -4.86 -13.51 2.27
N ASN A 148 -3.83 -14.34 2.14
CA ASN A 148 -3.83 -15.48 1.22
C ASN A 148 -4.85 -16.57 1.56
N SER A 149 -5.46 -16.52 2.76
CA SER A 149 -6.67 -17.27 3.12
C SER A 149 -7.92 -16.80 2.36
N GLY A 150 -7.86 -15.62 1.74
CA GLY A 150 -8.98 -14.95 1.08
C GLY A 150 -9.94 -14.23 2.03
N LEU A 151 -9.58 -14.10 3.31
CA LEU A 151 -10.32 -13.29 4.28
C LEU A 151 -9.73 -11.88 4.36
N GLY A 152 -10.60 -10.90 4.61
CA GLY A 152 -10.20 -9.54 4.99
C GLY A 152 -10.31 -9.31 6.49
N ASN A 153 -9.76 -8.20 6.95
CA ASN A 153 -9.86 -7.73 8.33
C ASN A 153 -10.32 -6.28 8.44
N PHE A 154 -11.04 -5.99 9.52
CA PHE A 154 -11.32 -4.64 10.00
C PHE A 154 -11.24 -4.66 11.52
N ALA A 155 -10.12 -4.19 12.05
CA ALA A 155 -9.86 -4.03 13.48
C ALA A 155 -9.81 -2.54 13.84
N THR A 156 -10.17 -2.19 15.08
CA THR A 156 -10.33 -0.82 15.56
C THR A 156 -9.78 -0.71 16.98
N THR A 157 -8.94 0.28 17.23
CA THR A 157 -8.36 0.53 18.57
C THR A 157 -9.41 1.02 19.56
N GLN A 158 -9.10 0.95 20.86
CA GLN A 158 -10.01 1.48 21.89
C GLN A 158 -9.96 3.01 22.00
N GLY A 159 -8.84 3.63 21.61
CA GLY A 159 -8.62 5.07 21.64
C GLY A 159 -7.59 5.51 20.59
N GLU A 160 -6.88 6.59 20.88
CA GLU A 160 -6.01 7.29 19.93
C GLU A 160 -4.66 6.58 19.69
N GLU A 161 -4.29 5.64 20.56
CA GLU A 161 -3.07 4.84 20.45
C GLU A 161 -3.26 3.69 19.45
N LEU A 162 -2.25 3.47 18.59
CA LEU A 162 -2.23 2.38 17.61
C LEU A 162 -1.77 1.08 18.27
N GLU A 163 -2.58 0.57 19.19
CA GLU A 163 -2.32 -0.68 19.90
C GLU A 163 -3.60 -1.44 20.26
N GLY A 164 -3.43 -2.74 20.55
CA GLY A 164 -4.49 -3.58 21.05
C GLY A 164 -4.86 -3.26 22.52
N PRO A 165 -5.99 -3.81 23.03
CA PRO A 165 -6.85 -4.77 22.36
C PRO A 165 -7.72 -4.14 21.26
N TYR A 166 -7.83 -4.83 20.14
CA TYR A 166 -8.67 -4.39 19.03
C TYR A 166 -10.13 -4.83 19.21
N SER A 167 -11.05 -3.96 18.84
CA SER A 167 -12.44 -4.28 18.51
C SER A 167 -12.57 -4.43 16.99
N GLY A 168 -13.68 -4.94 16.47
CA GLY A 168 -13.83 -5.06 15.02
C GLY A 168 -14.93 -6.00 14.59
N TRP A 169 -14.97 -6.26 13.29
CA TRP A 169 -16.06 -6.99 12.64
C TRP A 169 -15.89 -8.52 12.73
N ASN A 170 -14.72 -9.00 13.20
CA ASN A 170 -14.36 -10.42 13.27
C ASN A 170 -14.72 -11.14 11.95
N GLU A 171 -15.32 -12.32 12.05
CA GLU A 171 -15.83 -13.14 10.95
C GLU A 171 -16.89 -12.45 10.05
N LYS A 172 -17.51 -11.34 10.51
CA LYS A 172 -18.54 -10.62 9.75
C LYS A 172 -18.00 -9.75 8.63
N PHE A 173 -16.70 -9.45 8.63
CA PHE A 173 -16.10 -8.61 7.57
C PHE A 173 -16.01 -9.33 6.21
N ALA A 174 -16.25 -10.64 6.20
CA ALA A 174 -16.30 -11.49 5.01
C ALA A 174 -15.01 -11.41 4.15
N GLN A 175 -15.12 -11.83 2.89
CA GLN A 175 -13.99 -11.80 1.96
C GLN A 175 -13.82 -10.40 1.38
N GLN A 176 -12.75 -9.71 1.76
CA GLN A 176 -12.36 -8.43 1.17
C GLN A 176 -10.95 -8.55 0.59
N HIS A 177 -10.77 -8.07 -0.63
CA HIS A 177 -9.47 -8.01 -1.31
C HIS A 177 -9.02 -6.55 -1.34
N ASP A 178 -7.81 -6.29 -0.84
CA ASP A 178 -7.21 -4.97 -0.64
C ASP A 178 -8.20 -3.92 -0.12
N PRO A 179 -8.77 -4.15 1.07
CA PRO A 179 -9.72 -3.19 1.64
C PRO A 179 -9.02 -1.89 2.05
N THR A 180 -9.61 -0.76 1.67
CA THR A 180 -9.22 0.59 2.13
C THR A 180 -10.45 1.40 2.53
N LEU A 181 -10.26 2.49 3.29
CA LEU A 181 -11.33 3.38 3.69
C LEU A 181 -11.28 4.71 2.94
N PHE A 182 -12.46 5.20 2.59
CA PHE A 182 -12.67 6.54 2.10
C PHE A 182 -13.66 7.26 3.02
N GLN A 183 -13.26 8.40 3.57
CA GLN A 183 -14.14 9.30 4.32
C GLN A 183 -14.50 10.49 3.43
N ASP A 184 -15.80 10.71 3.22
CA ASP A 184 -16.30 11.83 2.43
C ASP A 184 -16.48 13.09 3.29
N ASP A 185 -16.71 14.23 2.64
CA ASP A 185 -16.85 15.55 3.28
C ASP A 185 -18.04 15.63 4.24
N ASP A 186 -19.06 14.79 4.05
CA ASP A 186 -20.23 14.68 4.93
C ASP A 186 -19.97 13.82 6.19
N GLY A 187 -18.76 13.28 6.32
CA GLY A 187 -18.32 12.41 7.40
C GLY A 187 -18.72 10.95 7.24
N SER A 188 -19.41 10.57 6.15
CA SER A 188 -19.68 9.17 5.83
C SER A 188 -18.39 8.43 5.50
N VAL A 189 -18.31 7.16 5.90
CA VAL A 189 -17.15 6.32 5.64
C VAL A 189 -17.57 5.14 4.78
N TRP A 190 -16.77 4.86 3.78
CA TRP A 190 -17.01 3.82 2.79
C TRP A 190 -15.82 2.87 2.77
N LEU A 191 -16.11 1.58 2.74
CA LEU A 191 -15.13 0.58 2.37
C LEU A 191 -14.99 0.59 0.85
N VAL A 192 -13.76 0.64 0.35
CA VAL A 192 -13.43 0.31 -1.04
C VAL A 192 -12.71 -1.03 -1.02
N SER A 193 -13.15 -1.99 -1.83
CA SER A 193 -12.53 -3.31 -1.90
C SER A 193 -12.76 -3.96 -3.26
N ARG A 194 -12.09 -5.11 -3.50
CA ARG A 194 -12.29 -5.94 -4.71
C ARG A 194 -12.12 -5.12 -6.00
N CYS A 195 -11.17 -4.18 -5.96
CA CYS A 195 -10.82 -3.19 -6.99
C CYS A 195 -11.91 -2.15 -7.31
N THR A 196 -13.17 -2.52 -7.47
CA THR A 196 -14.19 -1.56 -7.94
C THR A 196 -15.55 -1.72 -7.25
N GLN A 197 -15.53 -2.06 -5.96
CA GLN A 197 -16.74 -2.14 -5.13
C GLN A 197 -16.61 -1.18 -3.95
N ILE A 198 -17.65 -0.40 -3.70
CA ILE A 198 -17.78 0.43 -2.50
C ILE A 198 -18.97 -0.01 -1.67
N GLN A 199 -18.87 0.10 -0.35
CA GLN A 199 -20.00 -0.13 0.54
C GLN A 199 -19.91 0.80 1.74
N LYS A 200 -21.00 1.50 2.03
CA LYS A 200 -21.05 2.43 3.14
C LYS A 200 -20.97 1.69 4.47
N LEU A 201 -20.35 2.31 5.46
CA LEU A 201 -20.27 1.82 6.83
C LEU A 201 -21.23 2.63 7.71
N ASN A 202 -21.78 1.97 8.74
CA ASN A 202 -22.52 2.70 9.76
C ASN A 202 -21.60 3.66 10.54
N LYS A 203 -22.19 4.60 11.28
CA LYS A 203 -21.45 5.63 12.02
C LYS A 203 -20.41 5.06 13.00
N GLU A 204 -20.71 3.91 13.60
CA GLU A 204 -19.85 3.24 14.55
C GLU A 204 -18.70 2.45 13.89
N LEU A 205 -18.70 2.34 12.55
CA LEU A 205 -17.74 1.55 11.77
C LEU A 205 -17.68 0.09 12.23
N THR A 206 -18.85 -0.50 12.48
CA THR A 206 -19.05 -1.88 13.00
C THR A 206 -19.91 -2.76 12.11
N ALA A 207 -20.63 -2.19 11.14
CA ALA A 207 -21.45 -2.91 10.16
C ALA A 207 -21.60 -2.16 8.83
N PHE A 208 -21.93 -2.89 7.77
CA PHE A 208 -22.23 -2.29 6.47
C PHE A 208 -23.60 -1.63 6.52
N GLU A 209 -23.72 -0.47 5.88
CA GLU A 209 -24.97 0.26 5.68
C GLU A 209 -25.35 0.16 4.20
N GLY A 210 -26.41 -0.58 3.89
CA GLY A 210 -26.86 -0.80 2.51
C GLY A 210 -26.07 -1.85 1.74
N GLU A 211 -26.46 -2.03 0.47
CA GLU A 211 -25.85 -3.00 -0.45
C GLU A 211 -24.55 -2.47 -1.07
N PRO A 212 -23.61 -3.35 -1.44
CA PRO A 212 -22.41 -2.93 -2.15
C PRO A 212 -22.73 -2.39 -3.55
N ILE A 213 -22.02 -1.33 -3.95
CA ILE A 213 -22.16 -0.66 -5.24
C ILE A 213 -20.92 -0.96 -6.07
N ASN A 214 -21.11 -1.46 -7.30
CA ASN A 214 -20.02 -1.60 -8.25
C ASN A 214 -19.81 -0.27 -8.96
N ILE A 215 -18.59 0.25 -8.88
CA ILE A 215 -18.13 1.44 -9.57
C ILE A 215 -17.09 1.06 -10.62
N GLY A 216 -16.50 2.03 -11.31
CA GLY A 216 -15.42 1.78 -12.26
C GLY A 216 -15.61 2.47 -13.61
N PRO A 217 -14.58 2.42 -14.47
CA PRO A 217 -14.58 3.18 -15.71
C PRO A 217 -15.60 2.66 -16.72
N SER A 218 -16.13 3.57 -17.52
CA SER A 218 -17.19 3.27 -18.50
C SER A 218 -16.75 2.39 -19.66
N ASN A 219 -15.44 2.34 -19.96
CA ASN A 219 -14.91 1.70 -21.17
C ASN A 219 -14.22 0.34 -20.94
N ARG A 220 -13.82 0.02 -19.70
CA ARG A 220 -13.10 -1.22 -19.35
C ARG A 220 -13.03 -1.47 -17.85
N LYS A 221 -12.45 -2.61 -17.45
CA LYS A 221 -12.14 -2.87 -16.03
C LYS A 221 -11.08 -1.87 -15.54
N MET A 222 -11.21 -1.38 -14.30
CA MET A 222 -10.17 -0.54 -13.68
C MET A 222 -8.85 -1.29 -13.56
N GLY A 223 -8.92 -2.56 -13.16
CA GLY A 223 -7.76 -3.36 -12.84
C GLY A 223 -8.16 -4.64 -12.14
N HIS A 224 -7.24 -5.20 -11.36
CA HIS A 224 -7.46 -6.40 -10.56
C HIS A 224 -7.30 -6.17 -9.06
N GLU A 225 -6.56 -5.14 -8.63
CA GLU A 225 -6.17 -4.98 -7.23
C GLU A 225 -5.77 -3.54 -6.89
N GLY A 226 -5.47 -3.28 -5.60
CA GLY A 226 -4.93 -2.01 -5.10
C GLY A 226 -5.75 -0.78 -5.49
N ALA A 227 -7.06 -0.81 -5.23
CA ALA A 227 -7.92 0.33 -5.52
C ALA A 227 -7.99 1.29 -4.35
N TYR A 228 -8.06 2.58 -4.68
CA TYR A 228 -8.02 3.65 -3.70
C TYR A 228 -8.83 4.84 -4.22
N ILE A 229 -9.56 5.53 -3.35
CA ILE A 229 -10.35 6.71 -3.72
C ILE A 229 -9.81 7.92 -2.98
N ILE A 230 -9.59 9.01 -3.71
CA ILE A 230 -9.43 10.34 -3.13
C ILE A 230 -10.51 11.27 -3.67
N LYS A 231 -10.76 12.33 -2.92
CA LYS A 231 -11.52 13.48 -3.39
C LYS A 231 -10.57 14.63 -3.71
N PHE A 232 -10.72 15.21 -4.91
CA PHE A 232 -9.98 16.39 -5.32
C PHE A 232 -10.99 17.44 -5.83
N GLU A 233 -11.02 18.59 -5.15
CA GLU A 233 -12.11 19.56 -5.28
C GLU A 233 -13.49 18.87 -5.12
N ASN A 234 -14.31 18.91 -6.15
CA ASN A 234 -15.66 18.36 -6.18
C ASN A 234 -15.75 17.02 -6.92
N LYS A 235 -14.63 16.35 -7.18
CA LYS A 235 -14.57 15.11 -7.95
C LYS A 235 -13.94 13.97 -7.15
N TYR A 236 -14.51 12.78 -7.33
CA TYR A 236 -13.98 11.52 -6.82
C TYR A 236 -13.06 10.93 -7.87
N ILE A 237 -11.85 10.56 -7.45
CA ILE A 237 -10.86 9.89 -8.29
C ILE A 237 -10.72 8.46 -7.78
N LEU A 238 -11.17 7.50 -8.56
CA LEU A 238 -10.93 6.08 -8.31
C LEU A 238 -9.63 5.70 -8.98
N PHE A 239 -8.68 5.21 -8.21
CA PHE A 239 -7.46 4.58 -8.69
C PHE A 239 -7.61 3.05 -8.68
N GLY A 240 -6.84 2.39 -9.53
CA GLY A 240 -6.65 0.94 -9.44
C GLY A 240 -5.57 0.44 -10.37
N THR A 241 -5.25 -0.84 -10.21
CA THR A 241 -4.01 -1.40 -10.75
C THR A 241 -4.22 -2.48 -11.79
N ALA A 242 -3.51 -2.37 -12.90
CA ALA A 242 -3.46 -3.40 -13.94
C ALA A 242 -2.06 -3.61 -14.48
N TRP A 243 -1.83 -4.78 -15.06
CA TRP A 243 -0.66 -5.03 -15.89
C TRP A 243 -0.86 -4.33 -17.23
N SER A 244 0.18 -3.68 -17.76
CA SER A 244 0.16 -2.96 -19.03
C SER A 244 -0.28 -3.81 -20.23
N THR A 245 -0.14 -5.14 -20.13
CA THR A 245 -0.54 -6.11 -21.16
C THR A 245 -1.91 -6.74 -20.91
N ASP A 246 -2.62 -6.30 -19.85
CA ASP A 246 -3.78 -6.97 -19.25
C ASP A 246 -3.56 -8.45 -18.86
N THR A 247 -2.32 -8.95 -18.93
CA THR A 247 -1.93 -10.31 -18.57
C THR A 247 -1.14 -10.28 -17.27
N MET A 248 -1.58 -11.07 -16.28
CA MET A 248 -0.92 -11.15 -14.99
C MET A 248 0.57 -11.47 -15.15
N ARG A 249 1.41 -10.71 -14.44
CA ARG A 249 2.88 -10.86 -14.44
C ARG A 249 3.56 -10.67 -15.81
N HIS A 250 2.95 -9.92 -16.73
CA HIS A 250 3.54 -9.57 -18.03
C HIS A 250 3.43 -8.06 -18.29
N GLY A 251 4.51 -7.42 -18.72
CA GLY A 251 4.56 -5.97 -18.84
C GLY A 251 4.97 -5.27 -17.56
N THR A 252 4.39 -4.08 -17.37
CA THR A 252 4.65 -3.23 -16.20
C THR A 252 3.41 -3.12 -15.34
N TYR A 253 3.62 -3.05 -14.04
CA TYR A 253 2.57 -2.98 -13.04
C TYR A 253 2.20 -1.51 -12.81
N ASN A 254 1.10 -1.04 -13.41
CA ASN A 254 0.81 0.38 -13.60
C ASN A 254 -0.42 0.84 -12.80
N LEU A 255 -0.44 2.15 -12.50
CA LEU A 255 -1.57 2.81 -11.86
C LEU A 255 -2.44 3.51 -12.91
N TYR A 256 -3.75 3.30 -12.79
CA TYR A 256 -4.77 3.95 -13.61
C TYR A 256 -5.78 4.65 -12.73
N TYR A 257 -6.57 5.52 -13.33
CA TYR A 257 -7.66 6.19 -12.63
C TYR A 257 -8.86 6.46 -13.53
N CYS A 258 -10.01 6.71 -12.93
CA CYS A 258 -11.14 7.39 -13.56
C CYS A 258 -11.78 8.34 -12.54
N THR A 259 -12.66 9.21 -13.02
CA THR A 259 -13.23 10.29 -12.19
C THR A 259 -14.75 10.36 -12.31
N SER A 260 -15.41 10.80 -11.25
CA SER A 260 -16.84 11.03 -11.20
C SER A 260 -17.18 12.27 -10.37
N ASP A 261 -18.33 12.89 -10.63
CA ASP A 261 -18.91 13.94 -9.78
C ASP A 261 -19.64 13.38 -8.54
N LYS A 262 -19.89 12.07 -8.51
CA LYS A 262 -20.52 11.35 -7.39
C LYS A 262 -19.72 10.09 -7.06
N LEU A 263 -19.64 9.74 -5.78
CA LEU A 263 -18.91 8.55 -5.32
C LEU A 263 -19.43 7.28 -5.99
N GLU A 264 -20.74 7.16 -6.21
CA GLU A 264 -21.39 6.00 -6.81
C GLU A 264 -21.30 5.99 -8.35
N GLY A 265 -20.71 7.02 -8.96
CA GLY A 265 -20.61 7.16 -10.41
C GLY A 265 -21.76 7.92 -11.08
N PRO A 266 -21.87 7.83 -12.41
CA PRO A 266 -20.99 7.09 -13.31
C PRO A 266 -19.59 7.71 -13.39
N TYR A 267 -18.56 6.87 -13.46
CA TYR A 267 -17.19 7.31 -13.72
C TYR A 267 -16.91 7.37 -15.22
N ASN A 268 -16.03 8.28 -15.64
CA ASN A 268 -15.55 8.37 -17.02
C ASN A 268 -14.59 7.23 -17.38
N GLU A 269 -14.01 7.30 -18.58
CA GLU A 269 -13.08 6.32 -19.09
C GLU A 269 -11.82 6.17 -18.23
N ARG A 270 -11.22 4.97 -18.25
CA ARG A 270 -9.95 4.72 -17.58
C ARG A 270 -8.84 5.54 -18.23
N LYS A 271 -8.05 6.22 -17.39
CA LYS A 271 -6.90 7.06 -17.75
C LYS A 271 -5.63 6.53 -17.09
N PHE A 272 -4.48 6.94 -17.62
CA PHE A 272 -3.17 6.57 -17.11
C PHE A 272 -2.70 7.52 -16.01
N ALA A 273 -2.37 7.00 -14.81
CA ALA A 273 -1.77 7.81 -13.75
C ALA A 273 -0.24 7.74 -13.76
N GLY A 274 0.32 6.53 -13.93
CA GLY A 274 1.76 6.33 -14.03
C GLY A 274 2.20 4.87 -14.19
N ARG A 275 3.33 4.70 -14.86
CA ARG A 275 4.00 3.43 -15.11
C ARG A 275 4.71 2.97 -13.84
N PHE A 276 4.74 1.66 -13.57
CA PHE A 276 5.42 1.10 -12.39
C PHE A 276 4.85 1.56 -11.04
N LEU A 277 3.68 2.18 -11.02
CA LEU A 277 3.00 2.67 -9.81
C LEU A 277 1.87 1.76 -9.34
N GLY A 278 1.78 0.53 -9.85
CA GLY A 278 0.71 -0.38 -9.45
C GLY A 278 0.72 -0.63 -7.93
N HIS A 279 -0.48 -0.72 -7.36
CA HIS A 279 -0.77 -0.71 -5.92
C HIS A 279 -0.15 0.49 -5.18
N GLY A 280 0.17 1.56 -5.92
CA GLY A 280 0.64 2.82 -5.37
C GLY A 280 -0.52 3.62 -4.80
N THR A 281 -0.25 4.27 -3.66
CA THR A 281 -1.24 5.03 -2.91
C THR A 281 -0.90 6.51 -2.96
N PRO A 282 -1.74 7.35 -3.62
CA PRO A 282 -1.58 8.79 -3.58
C PRO A 282 -1.83 9.38 -2.18
N PHE A 283 -0.94 10.23 -1.69
CA PHE A 283 -1.11 10.94 -0.42
C PHE A 283 -0.49 12.34 -0.49
N LYS A 284 -0.87 13.22 0.45
CA LYS A 284 -0.28 14.57 0.57
C LYS A 284 0.81 14.59 1.62
N ASP A 285 1.90 15.31 1.33
CA ASP A 285 2.83 15.73 2.36
C ASP A 285 2.28 16.93 3.16
N LYS A 286 3.05 17.40 4.15
CA LYS A 286 2.69 18.51 5.04
C LYS A 286 2.58 19.86 4.32
N GLU A 287 3.16 19.97 3.13
CA GLU A 287 3.05 21.15 2.26
C GLU A 287 1.86 21.02 1.30
N GLY A 288 1.10 19.93 1.36
CA GLY A 288 -0.06 19.66 0.52
C GLY A 288 0.30 19.14 -0.87
N ARG A 289 1.56 18.77 -1.12
CA ARG A 289 2.05 18.27 -2.41
C ARG A 289 1.77 16.77 -2.52
N TRP A 290 1.43 16.32 -3.72
CA TRP A 290 1.00 14.94 -3.94
C TRP A 290 2.19 14.01 -4.21
N TRP A 291 2.22 12.90 -3.49
CA TRP A 291 3.13 11.78 -3.70
C TRP A 291 2.34 10.52 -4.00
N CYS A 292 2.98 9.54 -4.62
CA CYS A 292 2.50 8.17 -4.76
C CYS A 292 3.57 7.22 -4.24
N THR A 293 3.17 6.23 -3.45
CA THR A 293 4.07 5.14 -3.10
C THR A 293 4.36 4.25 -4.31
N ALA A 294 5.55 3.66 -4.35
CA ALA A 294 5.97 2.71 -5.37
C ALA A 294 6.95 1.69 -4.77
N PHE A 295 6.93 0.47 -5.31
CA PHE A 295 7.75 -0.65 -4.82
C PHE A 295 8.13 -1.60 -5.97
N TYR A 296 9.06 -2.50 -5.67
CA TYR A 296 9.51 -3.52 -6.61
C TYR A 296 8.40 -4.59 -6.83
N ASN A 297 7.95 -4.76 -8.07
CA ASN A 297 7.02 -5.82 -8.45
C ASN A 297 7.35 -6.41 -9.83
N ALA A 298 8.37 -7.27 -9.88
CA ALA A 298 8.87 -7.86 -11.13
C ALA A 298 9.32 -9.32 -10.95
N ASN A 299 9.50 -10.02 -12.07
CA ASN A 299 10.16 -11.33 -12.12
C ASN A 299 11.66 -11.20 -12.45
N MET A 300 12.06 -10.01 -12.92
CA MET A 300 13.42 -9.68 -13.39
C MET A 300 14.02 -8.60 -12.50
N PRO A 301 15.36 -8.56 -12.34
CA PRO A 301 16.04 -7.47 -11.64
C PRO A 301 15.60 -6.09 -12.13
N THR A 302 15.68 -5.09 -11.24
CA THR A 302 15.33 -3.71 -11.55
C THR A 302 16.05 -3.22 -12.80
N LEU A 303 15.30 -2.59 -13.71
CA LEU A 303 15.86 -1.95 -14.90
C LEU A 303 16.26 -0.50 -14.61
N GLU A 304 17.26 -0.01 -15.33
CA GLU A 304 17.48 1.43 -15.41
C GLU A 304 16.35 2.09 -16.24
N PRO A 305 15.92 3.32 -15.91
CA PRO A 305 14.82 3.98 -16.61
C PRO A 305 14.99 4.07 -18.14
N GLY A 306 16.22 4.35 -18.61
CA GLY A 306 16.52 4.43 -20.05
C GLY A 306 16.37 3.10 -20.78
N ASP A 307 16.69 1.98 -20.13
CA ASP A 307 16.52 0.64 -20.70
C ASP A 307 15.03 0.28 -20.82
N ALA A 308 14.26 0.61 -19.78
CA ALA A 308 12.81 0.34 -19.73
C ALA A 308 12.01 1.13 -20.79
N GLN A 309 12.53 2.23 -21.32
CA GLN A 309 11.90 2.98 -22.42
C GLN A 309 12.11 2.33 -23.79
N ASN A 310 13.24 1.64 -23.98
CA ASN A 310 13.66 1.15 -25.29
C ASN A 310 13.42 -0.35 -25.50
N LYS A 311 13.27 -1.11 -24.41
CA LYS A 311 13.04 -2.56 -24.43
C LYS A 311 11.56 -2.91 -24.59
N ASN A 312 11.25 -4.02 -25.29
CA ASN A 312 9.93 -4.62 -25.21
C ASN A 312 9.80 -5.35 -23.87
N LEU A 313 8.85 -4.91 -23.02
CA LEU A 313 8.64 -5.47 -21.69
C LEU A 313 7.44 -6.42 -21.61
N SER A 314 6.86 -6.83 -22.75
CA SER A 314 5.60 -7.60 -22.76
C SER A 314 5.71 -9.07 -22.35
N ASP A 315 6.92 -9.64 -22.24
CA ASP A 315 7.15 -11.09 -22.11
C ASP A 315 7.15 -11.60 -20.66
N THR A 316 7.38 -10.74 -19.68
CA THR A 316 7.34 -11.06 -18.24
C THR A 316 7.16 -9.77 -17.42
N ALA A 317 7.21 -9.85 -16.09
CA ALA A 317 7.04 -8.70 -15.21
C ALA A 317 8.35 -7.93 -15.04
N TYR A 318 8.33 -6.62 -15.32
CA TYR A 318 9.48 -5.71 -15.16
C TYR A 318 9.13 -4.48 -14.32
N THR A 319 10.15 -3.88 -13.71
CA THR A 319 10.03 -2.61 -12.98
C THR A 319 11.35 -1.85 -12.96
N ILE A 320 11.27 -0.54 -12.73
CA ILE A 320 12.42 0.33 -12.41
C ILE A 320 12.51 0.62 -10.90
N ASN A 321 11.50 0.24 -10.12
CA ASN A 321 11.53 0.44 -8.68
C ASN A 321 12.55 -0.51 -8.06
N LYS A 322 13.34 -0.01 -7.12
CA LYS A 322 14.22 -0.83 -6.28
C LYS A 322 13.42 -1.48 -5.16
N GLN A 323 13.92 -2.58 -4.61
CA GLN A 323 13.34 -3.20 -3.43
C GLN A 323 13.39 -2.20 -2.26
N GLY A 324 12.25 -1.97 -1.62
CA GLY A 324 12.07 -0.94 -0.59
C GLY A 324 11.03 0.10 -0.99
N LEU A 325 11.09 1.28 -0.36
CA LEU A 325 10.14 2.37 -0.58
C LEU A 325 10.68 3.36 -1.61
N THR A 326 9.86 3.64 -2.61
CA THR A 326 10.07 4.76 -3.53
C THR A 326 8.86 5.69 -3.43
N LEU A 327 9.10 6.99 -3.34
CA LEU A 327 8.08 8.03 -3.40
C LEU A 327 8.16 8.73 -4.74
N VAL A 328 7.06 8.73 -5.50
CA VAL A 328 6.99 9.35 -6.82
C VAL A 328 6.11 10.59 -6.75
N PRO A 329 6.64 11.78 -7.05
CA PRO A 329 5.86 13.01 -6.98
C PRO A 329 4.79 13.02 -8.09
N LEU A 330 3.58 13.41 -7.73
CA LEU A 330 2.43 13.55 -8.63
C LEU A 330 2.01 15.03 -8.77
N ASP A 331 1.39 15.33 -9.91
CA ASP A 331 0.58 16.52 -10.14
C ASP A 331 -0.87 16.07 -10.32
N ILE A 332 -1.80 16.61 -9.52
CA ILE A 332 -3.24 16.39 -9.65
C ILE A 332 -3.89 17.75 -9.81
N LYS A 333 -4.51 17.98 -10.95
CA LYS A 333 -5.08 19.29 -11.30
C LYS A 333 -6.34 19.16 -12.14
N LYS A 334 -7.15 20.21 -12.11
CA LYS A 334 -8.30 20.35 -12.98
C LYS A 334 -7.91 21.02 -14.30
N VAL A 335 -8.21 20.36 -15.42
CA VAL A 335 -7.96 20.86 -16.78
C VAL A 335 -9.27 20.73 -17.54
N ASN A 336 -9.79 21.85 -18.06
CA ASN A 336 -11.04 21.90 -18.83
C ASN A 336 -12.23 21.20 -18.13
N GLY A 337 -12.30 21.31 -16.80
CA GLY A 337 -13.38 20.72 -16.00
C GLY A 337 -13.19 19.25 -15.60
N ASP A 338 -12.15 18.58 -16.09
CA ASP A 338 -11.80 17.20 -15.75
C ASP A 338 -10.54 17.15 -14.87
N ILE A 339 -10.32 16.05 -14.14
CA ILE A 339 -9.07 15.87 -13.37
C ILE A 339 -8.03 15.14 -14.23
N VAL A 340 -6.82 15.68 -14.19
CA VAL A 340 -5.62 15.10 -14.75
C VAL A 340 -4.68 14.75 -13.60
N VAL A 341 -4.33 13.47 -13.50
CA VAL A 341 -3.27 12.95 -12.62
C VAL A 341 -2.05 12.65 -13.48
N THR A 342 -0.87 13.07 -13.05
CA THR A 342 0.37 12.87 -13.81
C THR A 342 1.56 12.69 -12.87
N ALA A 343 2.37 11.65 -13.06
CA ALA A 343 3.67 11.57 -12.38
C ALA A 343 4.62 12.68 -12.89
N LYS A 344 5.24 13.42 -11.96
CA LYS A 344 6.20 14.48 -12.31
C LYS A 344 7.48 13.91 -12.93
N ASP A 345 7.92 12.73 -12.48
CA ASP A 345 9.10 12.08 -13.06
C ASP A 345 8.77 11.39 -14.40
N GLU A 346 9.51 11.73 -15.45
CA GLU A 346 9.35 11.19 -16.80
C GLU A 346 9.52 9.67 -16.88
N ALA A 347 10.29 9.07 -15.96
CA ALA A 347 10.45 7.61 -15.89
C ALA A 347 9.13 6.87 -15.57
N TYR A 348 8.18 7.57 -14.95
CA TYR A 348 6.87 7.06 -14.53
C TYR A 348 5.71 7.66 -15.33
N ARG A 349 5.92 8.82 -15.98
CA ARG A 349 4.84 9.64 -16.55
C ARG A 349 4.07 9.00 -17.69
N TYR A 350 4.76 8.29 -18.58
CA TYR A 350 4.19 7.83 -19.85
C TYR A 350 4.01 6.32 -19.89
N PRO A 351 2.95 5.82 -20.55
CA PRO A 351 2.85 4.39 -20.85
C PRO A 351 4.04 3.91 -21.68
N GLY A 352 4.44 2.65 -21.46
CA GLY A 352 5.46 2.00 -22.27
C GLY A 352 4.90 1.44 -23.58
N LYS A 353 5.78 0.91 -24.44
CA LYS A 353 5.37 0.28 -25.72
C LYS A 353 4.56 -1.00 -25.52
N GLU A 354 4.71 -1.63 -24.36
CA GLU A 354 3.97 -2.80 -23.92
C GLU A 354 2.54 -2.50 -23.42
N GLU A 355 2.16 -1.21 -23.33
CA GLU A 355 0.81 -0.82 -22.91
C GLU A 355 -0.20 -1.09 -24.02
N VAL A 356 -1.15 -2.00 -23.76
CA VAL A 356 -2.22 -2.34 -24.73
C VAL A 356 -3.39 -1.36 -24.69
N GLN A 357 -3.38 -0.45 -23.73
CA GLN A 357 -4.43 0.53 -23.51
C GLN A 357 -4.30 1.73 -24.43
N GLN A 358 -5.44 2.22 -24.88
CA GLN A 358 -5.56 3.48 -25.63
C GLN A 358 -6.20 4.51 -24.68
N PHE A 359 -5.63 5.71 -24.62
CA PHE A 359 -6.02 6.80 -23.71
C PHE A 359 -6.36 8.06 -24.48
#